data_AF-A0A349D4V2-F1
#
_entry.id   AF-A0A349D4V2-F1
#
_cell.length_a   1.000
_cell.length_b   1.000
_cell.length_c   1.000
_cell.angle_alpha   90.00
_cell.angle_beta   90.00
_cell.angle_gamma   90.00
#
_symmetry.space_group_name_H-M   'P 1'
#
loop_
_entity.id
_entity.type
_entity.pdbx_description
1 polymer ?
#
loop_
_entity_poly.entity_id
_entity_poly.type
_entity_poly.pdbx_seq_one_letter_code
_entity_poly.pdbx_strand_id
1 'polypeptide(L)'
;ETSKGLSFTERVEGSRLFLRNGGQIGVGTMSPKHQLHVEGTVGMRTRVGTYQSISEVSADSEWHIILDQLEGCHAFEVVAKVEGVKKRGKYAMAHAIAISTHGGINNKVKVTQAHYGWYWHRIKFRWKRSLDGKYRLEMRTVGHYGTDELNRVVQIKYHICSLWDL
;
A
#
# COMPACT_ATOMS: atom_id res chain seq x y z
N GLU A 1 -14.98 32.22 -10.84
CA GLU A 1 -14.19 32.00 -12.07
C GLU A 1 -14.63 30.70 -12.72
N THR A 2 -14.96 30.71 -14.01
CA THR A 2 -15.13 29.46 -14.77
C THR A 2 -13.79 28.72 -14.75
N SER A 3 -13.79 27.49 -14.25
CA SER A 3 -12.60 26.64 -14.21
C SER A 3 -12.06 26.46 -15.63
N LYS A 4 -10.89 27.01 -15.92
CA LYS A 4 -10.22 26.86 -17.22
C LYS A 4 -9.69 25.44 -17.39
N GLY A 5 -9.94 24.81 -18.53
CA GLY A 5 -9.50 23.44 -18.84
C GLY A 5 -10.10 22.88 -20.12
N LEU A 6 -9.72 21.64 -20.46
CA LEU A 6 -10.29 20.87 -21.57
C LEU A 6 -11.40 19.95 -21.05
N SER A 7 -12.60 20.03 -21.63
CA SER A 7 -13.76 19.24 -21.21
C SER A 7 -14.26 18.35 -22.34
N PHE A 8 -14.51 17.08 -22.03
CA PHE A 8 -15.25 16.15 -22.86
C PHE A 8 -16.68 16.03 -22.30
N THR A 9 -17.67 16.41 -23.10
CA THR A 9 -19.09 16.46 -22.71
C THR A 9 -19.91 15.47 -23.54
N GLU A 10 -21.01 14.99 -22.99
CA GLU A 10 -22.05 14.29 -23.74
C GLU A 10 -23.20 15.26 -24.04
N ARG A 11 -24.03 14.97 -25.07
CA ARG A 11 -25.06 15.88 -25.62
C ARG A 11 -26.09 16.41 -24.61
N VAL A 12 -26.18 15.82 -23.41
CA VAL A 12 -27.01 16.27 -22.30
C VAL A 12 -26.07 16.68 -21.17
N GLU A 13 -26.27 17.88 -20.66
CA GLU A 13 -25.39 18.64 -19.76
C GLU A 13 -24.61 17.76 -18.76
N GLY A 14 -23.29 17.97 -18.74
CA GLY A 14 -22.39 17.30 -17.81
C GLY A 14 -21.03 17.04 -18.43
N SER A 15 -19.96 17.48 -17.77
CA SER A 15 -18.61 17.05 -18.15
C SER A 15 -18.44 15.58 -17.77
N ARG A 16 -18.09 14.74 -18.74
CA ARG A 16 -17.74 13.33 -18.50
C ARG A 16 -16.31 13.20 -18.04
N LEU A 17 -15.41 13.94 -18.69
CA LEU A 17 -14.01 14.04 -18.34
C LEU A 17 -13.57 15.51 -18.45
N PHE A 18 -13.01 16.04 -17.38
CA PHE A 18 -12.50 17.40 -17.29
C PHE A 18 -11.02 17.39 -16.94
N LEU A 19 -10.19 17.97 -17.79
CA LEU A 19 -8.77 18.19 -17.56
C LEU A 19 -8.58 19.66 -17.17
N ARG A 20 -8.46 19.92 -15.87
CA ARG A 20 -8.29 21.28 -15.34
C ARG A 20 -6.88 21.77 -15.64
N ASN A 21 -6.73 23.06 -15.97
CA ASN A 21 -5.42 23.70 -15.99
C ASN A 21 -4.73 23.50 -14.63
N GLY A 22 -3.51 22.98 -14.63
CA GLY A 22 -2.78 22.57 -13.41
C GLY A 22 -2.77 21.07 -13.15
N GLY A 23 -3.45 20.25 -13.96
CA GLY A 23 -3.24 18.79 -14.01
C GLY A 23 -4.24 17.93 -13.24
N GLN A 24 -5.23 18.53 -12.58
CA GLN A 24 -6.31 17.78 -11.93
C GLN A 24 -7.29 17.22 -12.98
N ILE A 25 -7.70 15.97 -12.77
CA ILE A 25 -8.64 15.25 -13.64
C ILE A 25 -9.95 15.07 -12.89
N GLY A 26 -11.04 15.58 -13.46
CA GLY A 26 -12.41 15.32 -13.01
C GLY A 26 -13.09 14.29 -13.91
N VAL A 27 -13.73 13.27 -13.34
CA VAL A 27 -14.66 12.39 -14.05
C VAL A 27 -16.05 12.66 -13.49
N GLY A 28 -16.97 13.14 -14.33
CA GLY A 28 -18.30 13.57 -13.89
C GLY A 28 -18.35 14.94 -13.20
N THR A 29 -17.21 15.65 -13.11
CA THR A 29 -17.12 16.92 -12.35
C THR A 29 -16.21 17.93 -13.03
N MET A 30 -16.59 19.21 -12.98
CA MET A 30 -15.74 20.33 -13.43
C MET A 30 -14.92 20.97 -12.29
N SER A 31 -15.18 20.57 -11.04
CA SER A 31 -14.49 21.11 -9.87
C SER A 31 -13.74 20.02 -9.12
N PRO A 32 -12.69 19.41 -9.73
CA PRO A 32 -11.89 18.39 -9.06
C PRO A 32 -11.24 18.98 -7.80
N LYS A 33 -11.33 18.23 -6.69
CA LYS A 33 -10.72 18.58 -5.38
C LYS A 33 -9.44 17.81 -5.08
N HIS A 34 -9.16 16.77 -5.87
CA HIS A 34 -7.98 15.91 -5.78
C HIS A 34 -7.40 15.74 -7.19
N GLN A 35 -6.18 15.18 -7.28
CA GLN A 35 -5.51 14.94 -8.58
C GLN A 35 -6.38 14.12 -9.55
N LEU A 36 -7.10 13.13 -9.03
CA LEU A 36 -8.20 12.47 -9.72
C LEU A 36 -9.44 12.56 -8.83
N HIS A 37 -10.48 13.26 -9.30
CA HIS A 37 -11.77 13.34 -8.65
C HIS A 37 -12.82 12.65 -9.53
N VAL A 38 -13.35 11.52 -9.07
CA VAL A 38 -14.47 10.83 -9.71
C VAL A 38 -15.75 11.14 -8.94
N GLU A 39 -16.62 11.93 -9.54
CA GLU A 39 -17.98 12.19 -9.06
C GLU A 39 -18.90 11.05 -9.52
N GLY A 40 -18.66 9.85 -8.97
CA GLY A 40 -19.34 8.62 -9.37
C GLY A 40 -18.68 7.36 -8.80
N THR A 41 -18.90 6.23 -9.47
CA THR A 41 -18.38 4.91 -9.06
C THR A 41 -17.13 4.55 -9.84
N VAL A 42 -16.10 4.05 -9.14
CA VAL A 42 -14.89 3.50 -9.76
C VAL A 42 -14.96 1.98 -9.80
N GLY A 43 -15.06 1.40 -10.99
CA GLY A 43 -14.84 -0.04 -11.21
C GLY A 43 -13.37 -0.31 -11.44
N MET A 44 -12.78 -1.25 -10.69
CA MET A 44 -11.36 -1.60 -10.80
C MET A 44 -11.16 -3.12 -10.74
N ARG A 45 -10.34 -3.67 -11.65
CA ARG A 45 -9.93 -5.09 -11.60
C ARG A 45 -8.87 -5.33 -10.52
N THR A 46 -7.92 -4.40 -10.42
CA THR A 46 -6.82 -4.45 -9.45
C THR A 46 -6.48 -3.02 -9.03
N ARG A 47 -6.23 -2.80 -7.74
CA ARG A 47 -5.61 -1.58 -7.22
C ARG A 47 -4.19 -1.91 -6.76
N VAL A 48 -3.20 -1.18 -7.28
CA VAL A 48 -1.81 -1.27 -6.84
C VAL A 48 -1.43 0.04 -6.18
N GLY A 49 -0.88 -0.03 -4.99
CA GLY A 49 -0.40 1.13 -4.26
C GLY A 49 0.94 1.60 -4.81
N THR A 50 1.10 2.91 -4.96
CA THR A 50 2.30 3.55 -5.54
C THR A 50 3.04 4.41 -4.52
N TYR A 51 2.80 4.22 -3.22
CA TYR A 51 3.37 5.08 -2.18
C TYR A 51 4.90 4.98 -2.10
N GLN A 52 5.47 3.80 -2.37
CA GLN A 52 6.91 3.59 -2.35
C GLN A 52 7.39 2.82 -3.58
N SER A 53 8.65 3.10 -3.97
CA SER A 53 9.36 2.43 -5.07
C SER A 53 9.83 1.01 -4.73
N ILE A 54 10.14 0.75 -3.45
CA ILE A 54 10.50 -0.58 -2.96
C ILE A 54 9.22 -1.42 -2.88
N SER A 55 9.24 -2.56 -3.55
CA SER A 55 8.12 -3.51 -3.62
C SER A 55 8.49 -4.92 -3.16
N GLU A 56 9.73 -5.12 -2.69
CA GLU A 56 10.25 -6.42 -2.27
C GLU A 56 11.19 -6.28 -1.06
N VAL A 57 11.10 -7.24 -0.13
CA VAL A 57 12.03 -7.44 1.00
C VAL A 57 12.26 -8.93 1.25
N SER A 58 13.37 -9.31 1.87
CA SER A 58 13.70 -10.72 2.10
C SER A 58 12.71 -11.42 3.04
N ALA A 59 12.36 -12.67 2.71
CA ALA A 59 11.54 -13.56 3.53
C ALA A 59 12.42 -14.46 4.42
N ASP A 60 13.34 -13.83 5.15
CA ASP A 60 14.40 -14.45 5.94
C ASP A 60 14.07 -14.61 7.43
N SER A 61 12.90 -14.15 7.88
CA SER A 61 12.45 -14.04 9.28
C SER A 61 12.90 -12.80 10.03
N GLU A 62 13.71 -11.95 9.40
CA GLU A 62 14.14 -10.67 9.97
C GLU A 62 13.14 -9.56 9.70
N TRP A 63 13.12 -8.56 10.58
CA TRP A 63 12.28 -7.38 10.40
C TRP A 63 12.89 -6.43 9.39
N HIS A 64 12.19 -6.21 8.28
CA HIS A 64 12.57 -5.27 7.23
C HIS A 64 11.76 -3.99 7.35
N ILE A 65 12.41 -2.85 7.18
CA ILE A 65 11.76 -1.55 7.16
C ILE A 65 11.06 -1.37 5.81
N ILE A 66 9.74 -1.16 5.82
CA ILE A 66 8.95 -0.95 4.60
C ILE A 66 8.40 0.47 4.47
N LEU A 67 8.47 1.27 5.54
CA LEU A 67 8.27 2.72 5.56
C LEU A 67 9.12 3.26 6.72
N ASP A 68 9.87 4.33 6.54
CA ASP A 68 10.73 4.91 7.59
C ASP A 68 10.53 6.41 7.76
N GLN A 69 11.09 6.97 8.83
CA GLN A 69 11.16 8.41 9.08
C GLN A 69 9.79 9.11 9.08
N LEU A 70 8.74 8.40 9.52
CA LEU A 70 7.37 8.91 9.53
C LEU A 70 7.11 9.80 10.75
N GLU A 71 6.37 10.88 10.52
CA GLU A 71 5.97 11.87 11.52
C GLU A 71 4.49 12.24 11.35
N GLY A 72 3.82 12.54 12.46
CA GLY A 72 2.41 12.91 12.45
C GLY A 72 1.46 11.71 12.43
N CYS A 73 0.32 11.85 11.74
CA CYS A 73 -0.72 10.82 11.64
C CYS A 73 -0.72 10.21 10.24
N HIS A 74 -0.76 8.87 10.17
CA HIS A 74 -0.85 8.18 8.89
C HIS A 74 -1.84 7.02 8.94
N ALA A 75 -2.36 6.67 7.77
CA ALA A 75 -3.11 5.46 7.52
C ALA A 75 -2.61 4.83 6.23
N PHE A 76 -2.13 3.59 6.30
CA PHE A 76 -1.60 2.84 5.17
C PHE A 76 -2.34 1.52 5.00
N GLU A 77 -2.52 1.14 3.73
CA GLU A 77 -2.91 -0.21 3.33
C GLU A 77 -1.69 -0.92 2.74
N VAL A 78 -1.38 -2.11 3.26
CA VAL A 78 -0.32 -2.97 2.72
C VAL A 78 -0.93 -4.28 2.25
N VAL A 79 -0.71 -4.64 0.98
CA VAL A 79 -0.97 -5.99 0.47
C VAL A 79 0.38 -6.63 0.21
N ALA A 80 0.64 -7.76 0.85
CA ALA A 80 1.90 -8.48 0.74
C ALA A 80 1.66 -9.97 0.46
N LYS A 81 2.52 -10.57 -0.35
CA LYS A 81 2.55 -12.00 -0.59
C LYS A 81 3.97 -12.53 -0.60
N VAL A 82 4.12 -13.81 -0.27
CA VAL A 82 5.36 -14.55 -0.43
C VAL A 82 5.04 -15.96 -0.91
N GLU A 83 5.82 -16.40 -1.88
CA GLU A 83 5.76 -17.75 -2.46
C GLU A 83 7.14 -18.37 -2.25
N GLY A 84 7.22 -19.38 -1.37
CA GLY A 84 8.45 -20.10 -1.10
C GLY A 84 8.92 -20.91 -2.29
N VAL A 85 10.06 -21.59 -2.12
CA VAL A 85 10.65 -22.42 -3.17
C VAL A 85 9.60 -23.35 -3.79
N LYS A 86 9.56 -23.39 -5.13
CA LYS A 86 8.58 -24.20 -5.89
C LYS A 86 8.52 -25.62 -5.35
N LYS A 87 7.30 -26.15 -5.22
CA LYS A 87 7.02 -27.50 -4.70
C LYS A 87 7.38 -27.75 -3.22
N ARG A 88 7.83 -26.74 -2.46
CA ARG A 88 8.10 -26.87 -1.01
C ARG A 88 6.94 -26.39 -0.10
N GLY A 89 5.83 -25.91 -0.68
CA GLY A 89 4.58 -25.72 0.07
C GLY A 89 4.59 -24.61 1.12
N LYS A 90 5.31 -23.50 0.89
CA LYS A 90 5.29 -22.33 1.78
C LYS A 90 4.68 -21.14 1.06
N TYR A 91 3.51 -20.69 1.50
CA TYR A 91 2.84 -19.53 0.91
C TYR A 91 2.20 -18.70 2.01
N ALA A 92 2.26 -17.38 1.88
CA ALA A 92 1.48 -16.47 2.71
C ALA A 92 1.04 -15.25 1.92
N MET A 93 -0.15 -14.76 2.25
CA MET A 93 -0.69 -13.50 1.77
C MET A 93 -1.28 -12.74 2.95
N ALA A 94 -1.02 -11.45 3.01
CA ALA A 94 -1.54 -10.58 4.06
C ALA A 94 -2.05 -9.26 3.48
N HIS A 95 -3.18 -8.82 4.03
CA HIS A 95 -3.75 -7.49 3.88
C HIS A 95 -3.70 -6.83 5.25
N ALA A 96 -3.01 -5.70 5.34
CA ALA A 96 -2.81 -4.98 6.58
C ALA A 96 -3.29 -3.54 6.47
N ILE A 97 -3.99 -3.07 7.49
CA ILE A 97 -4.31 -1.66 7.71
C ILE A 97 -3.46 -1.19 8.88
N ALA A 98 -2.51 -0.31 8.58
CA ALA A 98 -1.56 0.24 9.55
C ALA A 98 -1.90 1.71 9.80
N ILE A 99 -2.28 2.03 11.03
CA ILE A 99 -2.62 3.40 11.45
C ILE A 99 -1.67 3.85 12.55
N SER A 100 -1.31 5.12 12.49
CA SER A 100 -0.40 5.75 13.42
C SER A 100 -0.82 7.17 13.78
N THR A 101 -0.45 7.58 14.99
CA THR A 101 -0.59 8.95 15.48
C THR A 101 0.74 9.44 16.05
N HIS A 102 0.83 10.74 16.30
CA HIS A 102 2.01 11.37 16.87
C HIS A 102 2.53 10.64 18.13
N GLY A 103 3.86 10.54 18.27
CA GLY A 103 4.53 9.88 19.39
C GLY A 103 4.60 8.34 19.32
N GLY A 104 3.83 7.69 18.45
CA GLY A 104 4.01 6.29 18.05
C GLY A 104 3.70 5.21 19.11
N ILE A 105 3.25 5.57 20.31
CA ILE A 105 3.10 4.66 21.46
C ILE A 105 1.97 3.64 21.24
N ASN A 106 0.86 4.05 20.62
CA ASN A 106 -0.35 3.23 20.49
C ASN A 106 -0.71 2.90 19.04
N ASN A 107 0.24 3.03 18.12
CA ASN A 107 0.01 2.72 16.71
C ASN A 107 -0.47 1.27 16.54
N LYS A 108 -1.39 1.04 15.59
CA LYS A 108 -2.03 -0.26 15.38
C LYS A 108 -1.79 -0.78 13.98
N VAL A 109 -1.68 -2.10 13.88
CA VAL A 109 -1.74 -2.80 12.60
C VAL A 109 -2.76 -3.91 12.71
N LYS A 110 -3.83 -3.83 11.93
CA LYS A 110 -4.82 -4.90 11.79
C LYS A 110 -4.47 -5.72 10.55
N VAL A 111 -4.39 -7.03 10.69
CA VAL A 111 -3.95 -7.94 9.62
C VAL A 111 -4.99 -9.01 9.37
N THR A 112 -5.45 -9.11 8.13
CA THR A 112 -6.17 -10.26 7.57
C THR A 112 -5.19 -11.06 6.72
N GLN A 113 -5.11 -12.38 6.88
CA GLN A 113 -4.08 -13.17 6.20
C GLN A 113 -4.51 -14.60 5.89
N ALA A 114 -3.96 -15.15 4.81
CA ALA A 114 -4.09 -16.54 4.40
C ALA A 114 -2.68 -17.17 4.29
N HIS A 115 -2.60 -18.48 4.48
CA HIS A 115 -1.35 -19.22 4.36
C HIS A 115 -1.58 -20.66 3.95
N TYR A 116 -0.54 -21.28 3.41
CA TYR A 116 -0.50 -22.72 3.10
C TYR A 116 0.68 -23.38 3.81
N GLY A 117 0.46 -24.61 4.27
CA GLY A 117 1.41 -25.37 5.07
C GLY A 117 1.20 -25.13 6.57
N TRP A 118 2.27 -24.87 7.30
CA TRP A 118 2.23 -24.73 8.75
C TRP A 118 1.66 -23.40 9.22
N TYR A 119 1.06 -23.39 10.42
CA TYR A 119 0.33 -22.22 10.92
C TYR A 119 1.20 -20.97 11.09
N TRP A 120 2.53 -21.12 11.16
CA TRP A 120 3.49 -20.00 11.22
C TRP A 120 3.98 -19.53 9.85
N HIS A 121 3.50 -20.07 8.74
CA HIS A 121 3.76 -19.48 7.42
C HIS A 121 2.97 -18.18 7.28
N ARG A 122 3.39 -17.14 7.97
CA ARG A 122 2.65 -15.88 8.10
C ARG A 122 3.56 -14.68 7.86
N ILE A 123 2.94 -13.60 7.40
CA ILE A 123 3.57 -12.27 7.33
C ILE A 123 3.12 -11.49 8.56
N LYS A 124 4.06 -10.79 9.20
CA LYS A 124 3.83 -9.94 10.36
C LYS A 124 4.23 -8.53 10.03
N PHE A 125 3.54 -7.60 10.68
CA PHE A 125 3.77 -6.17 10.59
C PHE A 125 3.91 -5.62 11.99
N ARG A 126 4.72 -4.57 12.16
CA ARG A 126 4.76 -3.81 13.40
C ARG A 126 5.13 -2.37 13.15
N TRP A 127 4.65 -1.50 14.04
CA TRP A 127 5.23 -0.19 14.21
C TRP A 127 6.46 -0.28 15.11
N LYS A 128 7.52 0.44 14.76
CA LYS A 128 8.70 0.62 15.61
C LYS A 128 9.00 2.11 15.72
N ARG A 129 9.24 2.58 16.94
CA ARG A 129 9.68 3.94 17.21
C ARG A 129 11.20 4.04 17.09
N SER A 130 11.68 5.09 16.45
CA SER A 130 13.08 5.49 16.34
C SER A 130 13.46 6.43 17.49
N LEU A 131 14.77 6.58 17.77
CA LEU A 131 15.28 7.37 18.90
C LEU A 131 14.94 8.86 18.79
N ASP A 132 14.84 9.36 17.55
CA ASP A 132 14.48 10.73 17.19
C ASP A 132 12.97 11.04 17.32
N GLY A 133 12.17 10.09 17.85
CA GLY A 133 10.73 10.28 18.02
C GLY A 133 9.91 9.97 16.77
N LYS A 134 10.55 9.72 15.63
CA LYS A 134 9.90 9.22 14.41
C LYS A 134 9.51 7.76 14.58
N TYR A 135 8.71 7.27 13.67
CA TYR A 135 8.33 5.87 13.65
C TYR A 135 8.42 5.28 12.24
N ARG A 136 8.42 3.96 12.18
CA ARG A 136 8.58 3.19 10.96
C ARG A 136 7.69 1.96 10.98
N LEU A 137 7.25 1.55 9.79
CA LEU A 137 6.49 0.33 9.59
C LEU A 137 7.47 -0.75 9.14
N GLU A 138 7.48 -1.87 9.84
CA GLU A 138 8.32 -3.02 9.51
C GLU A 138 7.46 -4.23 9.15
N MET A 139 7.99 -5.08 8.28
CA MET A 139 7.38 -6.33 7.83
C MET A 139 8.38 -7.48 7.94
N ARG A 140 7.88 -8.68 8.23
CA ARG A 140 8.66 -9.92 8.13
C ARG A 140 7.79 -11.12 7.83
N THR A 141 8.42 -12.21 7.38
CA THR A 141 7.85 -13.54 7.58
C THR A 141 8.16 -14.04 9.00
N VAL A 142 7.33 -14.94 9.55
CA VAL A 142 7.63 -15.54 10.86
C VAL A 142 8.79 -16.54 10.77
N GLY A 143 8.97 -17.20 9.63
CA GLY A 143 10.07 -18.11 9.36
C GLY A 143 10.65 -17.91 7.95
N HIS A 144 11.78 -18.56 7.69
CA HIS A 144 12.52 -18.43 6.44
C HIS A 144 11.82 -19.21 5.30
N TYR A 145 11.62 -18.56 4.15
CA TYR A 145 10.90 -19.14 2.99
C TYR A 145 11.80 -19.90 2.00
N GLY A 146 13.11 -19.85 2.22
CA GLY A 146 14.11 -20.58 1.46
C GLY A 146 14.89 -19.66 0.52
N THR A 147 15.81 -20.28 -0.22
CA THR A 147 16.59 -19.62 -1.27
C THR A 147 16.25 -20.21 -2.64
N ASP A 148 16.39 -19.42 -3.69
CA ASP A 148 16.28 -19.89 -5.06
C ASP A 148 17.52 -20.68 -5.51
N GLU A 149 17.54 -21.12 -6.77
CA GLU A 149 18.64 -21.90 -7.36
C GLU A 149 19.98 -21.17 -7.38
N LEU A 150 19.98 -19.84 -7.23
CA LEU A 150 21.16 -18.97 -7.16
C LEU A 150 21.52 -18.58 -5.72
N ASN A 151 20.98 -19.30 -4.72
CA ASN A 151 21.13 -19.01 -3.30
C ASN A 151 20.64 -17.62 -2.85
N ARG A 152 19.74 -16.98 -3.61
CA ARG A 152 19.11 -15.71 -3.19
C ARG A 152 17.88 -15.98 -2.35
N VAL A 153 17.71 -15.25 -1.26
CA VAL A 153 16.55 -15.40 -0.37
C VAL A 153 15.26 -15.08 -1.14
N VAL A 154 14.24 -15.91 -0.95
CA VAL A 154 12.88 -15.64 -1.45
C VAL A 154 12.40 -14.28 -0.96
N GLN A 155 11.76 -13.49 -1.81
CA GLN A 155 11.29 -12.15 -1.46
C GLN A 155 9.80 -12.15 -1.11
N ILE A 156 9.44 -11.36 -0.11
CA ILE A 156 8.07 -10.88 0.13
C ILE A 156 7.82 -9.75 -0.87
N LYS A 157 6.82 -9.90 -1.74
CA LYS A 157 6.38 -8.86 -2.66
C LYS A 157 5.21 -8.10 -2.07
N TYR A 158 5.21 -6.78 -2.17
CA TYR A 158 4.16 -5.95 -1.57
C TYR A 158 3.95 -4.64 -2.32
N HIS A 159 2.81 -4.01 -2.06
CA HIS A 159 2.54 -2.62 -2.43
C HIS A 159 1.85 -1.88 -1.28
N ILE A 160 2.00 -0.56 -1.26
CA ILE A 160 1.48 0.31 -0.20
C ILE A 160 0.63 1.43 -0.80
N CYS A 161 -0.59 1.59 -0.28
CA CYS A 161 -1.43 2.76 -0.55
C CYS A 161 -1.43 3.66 0.69
N SER A 162 -1.36 4.98 0.51
CA SER A 162 -1.84 5.90 1.55
C SER A 162 -3.37 5.91 1.54
N LEU A 163 -3.97 5.88 2.73
CA LEU A 163 -5.42 6.01 2.95
C LEU A 163 -5.80 7.38 3.53
N TRP A 164 -4.81 8.22 3.78
CA TRP A 164 -4.98 9.60 4.22
C TRP A 164 -4.17 10.50 3.30
N ASP A 165 -4.86 11.45 2.67
CA ASP A 165 -4.21 12.52 1.89
C ASP A 165 -3.82 13.64 2.86
N LEU A 166 -2.64 14.23 2.67
CA LEU A 166 -2.19 15.41 3.42
C LEU A 166 -2.51 16.68 2.61
#